data_AF-A0A258P3R3-F1
#
_entry.id   AF-A0A258P3R3-F1
#
_cell.length_a   1.000
_cell.length_b   1.000
_cell.length_c   1.000
_cell.angle_alpha   90.00
_cell.angle_beta   90.00
_cell.angle_gamma   90.00
#
_symmetry.space_group_name_H-M   'P 1'
#
loop_
_entity.id
_entity.type
_entity.pdbx_description
1 polymer ?
#
loop_
_entity_poly.entity_id
_entity_poly.type
_entity_poly.pdbx_seq_one_letter_code
_entity_poly.pdbx_strand_id
1 'polypeptide(L)'
;MIVRFHIDLMEQDQYEYRVSYEGEELYSDAGLDSIEACIVAATEGLGQDAIAAEVAYKGIISGTYALASLALVSAQIAEHALQTTAAIEEVLEG
;
A
#
# COMPACT_ATOMS: atom_id res chain seq x y z
N MET A 1 -5.63 3.49 15.47
CA MET A 1 -4.49 4.08 14.74
C MET A 1 -4.77 4.08 13.23
N ILE A 2 -4.32 5.11 12.50
CA ILE A 2 -4.29 5.10 11.04
C ILE A 2 -2.84 4.91 10.63
N VAL A 3 -2.54 3.75 10.05
CA VAL A 3 -1.19 3.41 9.58
C VAL A 3 -1.02 3.83 8.12
N ARG A 4 0.21 3.82 7.61
CA ARG A 4 0.51 4.03 6.21
C ARG A 4 1.24 2.84 5.64
N PHE A 5 0.70 2.30 4.55
CA PHE A 5 1.30 1.27 3.73
C PHE A 5 2.08 1.96 2.63
N HIS A 6 3.39 1.86 2.72
CA HIS A 6 4.31 2.21 1.64
C HIS A 6 4.49 0.96 0.81
N ILE A 7 4.21 1.03 -0.47
CA ILE A 7 4.38 -0.06 -1.43
C ILE A 7 5.30 0.46 -2.52
N ASP A 8 6.34 -0.30 -2.82
CA ASP A 8 7.31 0.05 -3.83
C ASP A 8 7.58 -1.15 -4.74
N LEU A 9 7.89 -0.86 -6.00
CA LEU A 9 8.29 -1.88 -6.97
C LEU A 9 9.80 -2.09 -6.87
N MET A 10 10.20 -3.32 -6.55
CA MET A 10 11.58 -3.76 -6.54
C MET A 10 12.03 -4.24 -7.93
N GLU A 11 13.32 -4.55 -8.05
CA GLU A 11 13.88 -5.20 -9.23
C GLU A 11 13.22 -6.57 -9.46
N GLN A 12 13.06 -6.97 -10.72
CA GLN A 12 12.44 -8.25 -11.14
C GLN A 12 10.92 -8.38 -10.94
N ASP A 13 10.16 -7.29 -11.07
CA ASP A 13 8.69 -7.28 -10.97
C ASP A 13 8.14 -7.76 -9.61
N GLN A 14 8.99 -7.71 -8.57
CA GLN A 14 8.61 -7.99 -7.20
C GLN A 14 8.24 -6.69 -6.48
N TYR A 15 7.38 -6.80 -5.48
CA TYR A 15 6.93 -5.68 -4.68
C TYR A 15 7.43 -5.84 -3.25
N GLU A 16 7.74 -4.70 -2.63
CA GLU A 16 7.94 -4.59 -1.18
C GLU A 16 6.84 -3.72 -0.58
N TYR A 17 6.53 -3.97 0.69
CA TYR A 17 5.73 -3.07 1.47
C TYR A 17 6.33 -2.80 2.83
N ARG A 18 5.97 -1.64 3.38
CA ARG A 18 6.36 -1.18 4.69
C ARG A 18 5.19 -0.48 5.34
N VAL A 19 4.87 -0.89 6.56
CA VAL A 19 3.83 -0.28 7.38
C VAL A 19 4.48 0.66 8.37
N SER A 20 4.08 1.92 8.33
CA SER A 20 4.52 2.94 9.28
C SER A 20 3.35 3.56 10.03
N TYR A 21 3.61 4.05 11.23
CA TYR A 21 2.64 4.79 12.04
C TYR A 21 3.34 5.99 12.68
N GLU A 22 2.79 7.20 12.47
CA GLU A 22 3.39 8.47 12.96
C GLU A 22 4.88 8.66 12.57
N GLY A 23 5.31 8.06 11.45
CA GLY A 23 6.69 8.12 10.96
C GLY A 23 7.61 7.03 11.52
N GLU A 24 7.13 6.19 12.42
CA GLU A 24 7.84 5.01 12.91
C GLU A 24 7.45 3.78 12.08
N GLU A 25 8.45 3.06 11.56
CA GLU A 25 8.23 1.80 10.86
C GLU A 25 7.82 0.73 11.87
N LEU A 26 6.65 0.12 11.65
CA LEU A 26 6.17 -0.99 12.48
C LEU A 26 6.72 -2.32 11.97
N TYR A 27 6.56 -2.59 10.68
CA TYR A 27 7.04 -3.80 10.01
C TYR A 27 7.06 -3.61 8.49
N SER A 28 7.80 -4.47 7.80
CA SER A 28 7.95 -4.47 6.35
C SER A 28 8.19 -5.88 5.85
N ASP A 29 7.82 -6.15 4.61
CA ASP A 29 8.07 -7.42 3.93
C ASP A 29 8.32 -7.18 2.44
N ALA A 30 8.99 -8.13 1.78
CA ALA A 30 9.43 -7.98 0.39
C ALA A 30 9.38 -9.32 -0.37
N GLY A 31 9.30 -9.22 -1.70
CA GLY A 31 9.26 -10.38 -2.58
C GLY A 31 7.85 -10.85 -2.92
N LEU A 32 6.89 -9.92 -2.92
CA LEU A 32 5.51 -10.19 -3.28
C LEU A 32 5.29 -10.02 -4.78
N ASP A 33 4.40 -10.81 -5.37
CA ASP A 33 4.14 -10.76 -6.80
C ASP A 33 3.22 -9.60 -7.23
N SER A 34 2.61 -8.86 -6.29
CA SER A 34 1.62 -7.81 -6.59
C SER A 34 1.37 -6.83 -5.44
N ILE A 35 0.90 -5.62 -5.78
CA ILE A 35 0.42 -4.60 -4.82
C ILE A 35 -0.73 -5.15 -3.96
N GLU A 36 -1.63 -5.95 -4.53
CA GLU A 36 -2.72 -6.57 -3.77
C GLU A 36 -2.18 -7.49 -2.67
N ALA A 37 -1.21 -8.35 -3.00
CA ALA A 37 -0.59 -9.25 -2.03
C ALA A 37 0.09 -8.46 -0.91
N CYS A 38 0.72 -7.33 -1.24
CA CYS A 38 1.27 -6.40 -0.25
C CYS A 38 0.21 -5.85 0.70
N ILE A 39 -0.94 -5.39 0.16
CA ILE A 39 -2.03 -4.84 0.97
C ILE A 39 -2.61 -5.92 1.90
N VAL A 40 -2.80 -7.14 1.39
CA VAL A 40 -3.33 -8.26 2.18
C VAL A 40 -2.36 -8.61 3.31
N ALA A 41 -1.08 -8.85 2.98
CA ALA A 41 -0.05 -9.19 3.97
C ALA A 41 0.12 -8.08 5.02
N ALA A 42 0.13 -6.81 4.58
CA ALA A 42 0.19 -5.67 5.47
C ALA A 42 -1.04 -5.63 6.39
N THR A 43 -2.23 -5.88 5.87
CA THR A 43 -3.48 -5.90 6.66
C THR A 43 -3.52 -7.07 7.64
N GLU A 44 -3.01 -8.24 7.27
CA GLU A 44 -2.91 -9.40 8.16
C GLU A 44 -1.93 -9.18 9.31
N GLY A 45 -0.85 -8.43 9.07
CA GLY A 45 0.09 -8.00 10.10
C GLY A 45 -0.48 -6.92 11.05
N LEU A 46 -1.57 -6.24 10.68
CA LEU A 46 -2.17 -5.22 11.53
C LEU A 46 -2.93 -5.86 12.69
N GLY A 47 -2.55 -5.45 13.90
CA GLY A 47 -3.31 -5.73 15.10
C GLY A 47 -4.66 -5.00 15.14
N GLN A 48 -5.46 -5.32 16.17
CA GLN A 48 -6.81 -4.76 16.38
C GLN A 48 -6.81 -3.24 16.66
N ASP A 49 -5.66 -2.64 16.89
CA ASP A 49 -5.55 -1.21 17.16
C ASP A 49 -5.72 -0.34 15.90
N ALA A 50 -5.44 -0.89 14.71
CA ALA A 50 -5.55 -0.16 13.45
C ALA A 50 -7.01 -0.09 12.97
N ILE A 51 -7.44 1.11 12.57
CA ILE A 51 -8.81 1.38 12.10
C ILE A 51 -8.86 1.65 10.59
N ALA A 52 -7.77 2.16 10.03
CA ALA A 52 -7.61 2.42 8.61
C ALA A 52 -6.11 2.37 8.23
N ALA A 53 -5.83 2.18 6.94
CA ALA A 53 -4.50 2.36 6.37
C ALA A 53 -4.55 3.32 5.18
N GLU A 54 -3.55 4.20 5.09
CA GLU A 54 -3.25 4.96 3.89
C GLU A 54 -2.44 4.08 2.95
N VAL A 55 -2.88 3.91 1.70
CA VAL A 55 -2.13 3.15 0.70
C VAL A 55 -1.33 4.12 -0.16
N ALA A 56 -0.01 4.00 -0.12
CA ALA A 56 0.94 4.78 -0.90
C ALA A 56 1.74 3.83 -1.81
N TYR A 57 1.75 4.10 -3.11
CA TYR A 57 2.54 3.33 -4.09
C TYR A 57 3.57 4.25 -4.76
N LYS A 58 4.85 3.85 -4.77
CA LYS A 58 5.99 4.68 -5.27
C LYS A 58 6.01 6.10 -4.68
N GLY A 59 5.64 6.23 -3.41
CA GLY A 59 5.51 7.51 -2.71
C GLY A 59 4.24 8.32 -2.99
N ILE A 60 3.34 7.84 -3.86
CA ILE A 60 2.06 8.48 -4.18
C ILE A 60 0.94 7.88 -3.33
N ILE A 61 0.27 8.72 -2.53
CA ILE A 61 -0.87 8.29 -1.71
C ILE A 61 -2.11 8.21 -2.60
N SER A 62 -2.66 7.01 -2.76
CA SER A 62 -3.92 6.76 -3.47
C SER A 62 -5.14 7.17 -2.65
N GLY A 63 -5.08 6.96 -1.33
CA GLY A 63 -6.15 7.28 -0.42
C GLY A 63 -6.04 6.57 0.92
N THR A 64 -6.97 6.88 1.82
CA THR A 64 -7.12 6.25 3.13
C THR A 64 -8.30 5.29 3.11
N TYR A 65 -8.06 4.03 3.48
CA TYR A 65 -9.06 2.96 3.42
C TYR A 65 -9.22 2.30 4.78
N ALA A 66 -10.45 1.94 5.15
CA ALA A 66 -10.71 1.20 6.39
C ALA A 66 -10.15 -0.24 6.30
N LEU A 67 -9.74 -0.85 7.41
CA LEU A 67 -9.22 -2.23 7.41
C LEU A 67 -10.21 -3.23 6.79
N ALA A 68 -11.50 -3.06 7.08
CA ALA A 68 -12.54 -3.90 6.48
C ALA A 68 -12.53 -3.80 4.95
N SER A 69 -12.32 -2.60 4.39
CA SER A 69 -12.22 -2.39 2.94
C SER A 69 -10.92 -2.98 2.38
N LEU A 70 -9.79 -2.81 3.07
CA LEU A 70 -8.52 -3.40 2.66
C LEU A 70 -8.60 -4.93 2.55
N ALA A 71 -9.33 -5.57 3.46
CA ALA A 71 -9.56 -7.01 3.42
C ALA A 71 -10.63 -7.45 2.38
N LEU A 72 -11.65 -6.63 2.12
CA LEU A 72 -12.78 -7.00 1.23
C LEU A 72 -12.56 -6.62 -0.23
N VAL A 73 -11.83 -5.54 -0.49
CA VAL A 73 -11.66 -4.94 -1.83
C VAL A 73 -10.20 -4.58 -2.11
N SER A 74 -9.25 -5.35 -1.58
CA SER A 74 -7.80 -5.21 -1.79
C SER A 74 -7.44 -5.02 -3.27
N ALA A 75 -8.00 -5.83 -4.16
CA ALA A 75 -7.75 -5.76 -5.61
C ALA A 75 -8.12 -4.39 -6.22
N GLN A 76 -9.28 -3.83 -5.85
CA GLN A 76 -9.71 -2.52 -6.34
C GLN A 76 -8.82 -1.40 -5.81
N ILE A 77 -8.38 -1.51 -4.55
CA ILE A 77 -7.47 -0.53 -3.94
C ILE A 77 -6.09 -0.58 -4.60
N ALA A 78 -5.58 -1.78 -4.87
CA ALA A 78 -4.34 -1.99 -5.59
C ALA A 78 -4.39 -1.38 -7.00
N GLU A 79 -5.47 -1.65 -7.74
CA GLU A 79 -5.69 -1.07 -9.08
C GLU A 79 -5.75 0.45 -9.02
N HIS A 80 -6.50 1.02 -8.05
CA HIS A 80 -6.61 2.46 -7.89
C HIS A 80 -5.26 3.10 -7.55
N ALA A 81 -4.43 2.46 -6.72
CA ALA A 81 -3.09 2.94 -6.40
C ALA A 81 -2.16 2.93 -7.62
N LEU A 82 -2.21 1.86 -8.42
CA LEU A 82 -1.46 1.76 -9.65
C LEU A 82 -1.89 2.84 -10.67
N GLN A 83 -3.19 2.99 -10.90
CA GLN A 83 -3.73 3.98 -11.83
C GLN A 83 -3.42 5.42 -11.42
N THR A 84 -3.58 5.73 -10.13
CA THR A 84 -3.28 7.07 -9.60
C THR A 84 -1.81 7.40 -9.79
N THR A 85 -0.93 6.45 -9.48
CA THR A 85 0.52 6.63 -9.62
C THR A 85 0.90 6.80 -11.09
N ALA A 86 0.42 5.91 -11.97
CA ALA A 86 0.68 6.00 -13.40
C ALA A 86 0.20 7.33 -14.02
N ALA A 87 -0.99 7.82 -13.61
CA ALA A 87 -1.50 9.10 -14.07
C ALA A 87 -0.64 10.29 -13.60
N ILE A 88 -0.09 10.22 -12.37
CA ILE A 88 0.81 11.27 -11.86
C ILE A 88 2.17 11.21 -12.55
N GLU A 89 2.74 10.02 -12.74
CA GLU A 89 4.00 9.83 -13.49
C GLU A 89 3.86 10.37 -14.92
N GLU A 90 2.76 10.08 -15.61
CA GLU A 90 2.48 10.61 -16.95
C GLU A 90 2.47 12.15 -17.00
N VAL A 91 1.92 12.81 -15.98
CA VAL A 91 1.90 14.28 -15.89
C VAL A 91 3.27 14.86 -15.54
N LEU A 92 4.08 14.16 -14.74
CA LEU A 92 5.42 14.62 -14.34
C LEU A 92 6.47 14.43 -15.45
N GLU A 93 6.29 13.45 -16.32
CA GLU A 93 7.16 13.18 -17.47
C GLU A 93 6.75 13.95 -18.75
N GLY A 94 5.59 14.61 -18.73
CA GLY A 94 5.00 15.35 -19.85
C GLY A 94 5.41 16.81 -20.01
#